data_AF-A0A853B1D7-F1
#
_entry.id   AF-A0A853B1D7-F1
#
_cell.length_a   1.000
_cell.length_b   1.000
_cell.length_c   1.000
_cell.angle_alpha   90.00
_cell.angle_beta   90.00
_cell.angle_gamma   90.00
#
_symmetry.space_group_name_H-M   'P 1'
#
loop_
_entity.id
_entity.type
_entity.pdbx_description
1 polymer ?
#
loop_
_entity_poly.entity_id
_entity_poly.type
_entity_poly.pdbx_seq_one_letter_code
_entity_poly.pdbx_strand_id
1 'polypeptide(L)'
;MSGKRSNTAIWKLVVPDDDEPNEVVEQIISNYGKLRKSDPSRYRKLDEIEIEQPFANVDLHLWVRDAQSRGLLPFLKNYLASPEDEDRFLRSSLDVCLFIATETSLFAITSGSGYRIITEYVDYSFPFDTAKKLIANNFKEADVREFTGPRTSRTETYRRGYSISKSESFGKVWKRLVGRLDSRRLGAQSYLRAIVDPTKPPALEFKSSFVLRKSLDLAQLVSLIHELEELPEPSAEEVNELSFLDNLYPVKTKDKINALYRQLIEDLRHYVTNNEGIDLDICDPEDVARYYAGSNFKLAYWDIKDADPPEKEHLREILGKQLGSTILGDQEAFHRRIMSMRMSYSPGDEDDESRKIVHDLHKYFHGQVILDNETYFLLDKVWYRSQGAFLDNLRSDFIEETFRASNPILIKKIPGLLEWSDDDEDGFNRRQAATPDFYYGDKIFAVSQRGKIELFDLLSVDRKTGFST
;
A
#
# COMPACT_ATOMS: atom_id res chain seq x y z
N MET A 1 1.33 -13.35 -36.41
CA MET A 1 0.45 -13.21 -35.23
C MET A 1 1.02 -12.09 -34.37
N SER A 2 0.34 -10.95 -34.21
CA SER A 2 0.81 -9.93 -33.25
C SER A 2 0.48 -10.45 -31.85
N GLY A 3 1.44 -11.13 -31.22
CA GLY A 3 1.30 -11.60 -29.84
C GLY A 3 0.89 -10.42 -28.96
N LYS A 4 -0.10 -10.64 -28.09
CA LYS A 4 -0.40 -9.69 -27.00
C LYS A 4 0.92 -9.40 -26.29
N ARG A 5 1.26 -8.12 -26.11
CA ARG A 5 2.46 -7.73 -25.37
C ARG A 5 2.36 -8.35 -23.98
N SER A 6 3.26 -9.29 -23.69
CA SER A 6 3.47 -9.78 -22.33
C SER A 6 4.07 -8.63 -21.51
N ASN A 7 3.49 -8.35 -20.35
CA ASN A 7 4.11 -7.49 -19.35
C ASN A 7 4.85 -8.41 -18.38
N THR A 8 6.16 -8.23 -18.24
CA THR A 8 6.94 -9.02 -17.30
C THR A 8 6.90 -8.32 -15.94
N ALA A 9 6.23 -8.94 -14.98
CA ALA A 9 6.22 -8.51 -13.59
C ALA A 9 7.28 -9.30 -12.80
N ILE A 10 8.14 -8.57 -12.11
CA ILE A 10 9.28 -9.07 -11.35
C ILE A 10 9.05 -8.76 -9.88
N TRP A 11 8.92 -9.80 -9.06
CA TRP A 11 8.86 -9.69 -7.61
C TRP A 11 10.24 -9.99 -7.05
N LYS A 12 10.74 -9.16 -6.13
CA LYS A 12 11.84 -9.55 -5.24
C LYS A 12 11.23 -10.17 -3.99
N LEU A 13 11.81 -11.25 -3.50
CA LEU A 13 11.40 -11.93 -2.28
C LEU A 13 12.36 -11.60 -1.15
N VAL A 14 11.84 -11.56 0.07
CA VAL A 14 12.63 -11.36 1.29
C VAL A 14 13.44 -12.63 1.55
N VAL A 15 14.77 -12.49 1.55
CA VAL A 15 15.73 -13.52 1.95
C VAL A 15 16.28 -13.07 3.31
N PRO A 16 16.03 -13.82 4.41
CA PRO A 16 16.65 -13.52 5.71
C PRO A 16 18.18 -13.54 5.64
N ASP A 17 18.84 -12.72 6.46
CA ASP A 17 20.31 -12.56 6.41
C ASP A 17 21.10 -13.86 6.62
N ASP A 18 20.50 -14.85 7.30
CA ASP A 18 21.11 -16.15 7.61
C ASP A 18 20.70 -17.28 6.63
N ASP A 19 19.81 -17.00 5.67
CA ASP A 19 19.25 -18.00 4.76
C ASP A 19 19.80 -17.81 3.34
N GLU A 20 20.07 -18.91 2.63
CA GLU A 20 20.43 -18.84 1.21
C GLU A 20 19.17 -18.72 0.31
N PRO A 21 19.21 -18.00 -0.83
CA PRO A 21 18.06 -17.83 -1.71
C PRO A 21 17.37 -19.15 -2.11
N ASN A 22 18.12 -20.23 -2.35
CA ASN A 22 17.58 -21.54 -2.68
C ASN A 22 16.85 -22.21 -1.49
N GLU A 23 17.36 -22.05 -0.28
CA GLU A 23 16.70 -22.57 0.94
C GLU A 23 15.36 -21.86 1.17
N VAL A 24 15.29 -20.57 0.85
CA VAL A 24 14.03 -19.81 0.90
C VAL A 24 13.02 -20.34 -0.13
N VAL A 25 13.44 -20.74 -1.34
CA VAL A 25 12.55 -21.39 -2.32
C VAL A 25 11.94 -22.67 -1.72
N GLU A 26 12.76 -23.55 -1.13
CA GLU A 26 12.27 -24.77 -0.50
C GLU A 26 11.28 -24.47 0.64
N GLN A 27 11.57 -23.45 1.45
CA GLN A 27 10.70 -23.01 2.52
C GLN A 27 9.34 -22.53 1.99
N ILE A 28 9.33 -21.73 0.91
CA ILE A 28 8.11 -21.23 0.26
C ILE A 28 7.26 -22.41 -0.20
N ILE A 29 7.85 -23.36 -0.94
CA ILE A 29 7.14 -24.52 -1.48
C ILE A 29 6.62 -25.42 -0.35
N SER A 30 7.42 -25.67 0.68
CA SER A 30 7.03 -26.44 1.86
C SER A 30 5.84 -25.82 2.59
N ASN A 31 5.89 -24.50 2.82
CA ASN A 31 4.80 -23.77 3.48
C ASN A 31 3.54 -23.73 2.63
N TYR A 32 3.66 -23.55 1.32
CA TYR A 32 2.54 -23.69 0.40
C TYR A 32 1.92 -25.10 0.45
N GLY A 33 2.75 -26.14 0.55
CA GLY A 33 2.30 -27.53 0.76
C GLY A 33 1.50 -27.72 2.05
N LYS A 34 1.87 -27.05 3.15
CA LYS A 34 1.10 -27.03 4.40
C LYS A 34 -0.24 -26.32 4.22
N LEU A 35 -0.25 -25.16 3.55
CA LEU A 35 -1.47 -24.42 3.24
C LEU A 35 -2.45 -25.26 2.42
N ARG A 36 -1.96 -26.01 1.42
CA ARG A 36 -2.76 -26.99 0.68
C ARG A 36 -3.40 -28.07 1.54
N LYS A 37 -2.68 -28.60 2.53
CA LYS A 37 -3.27 -29.58 3.46
C LYS A 37 -4.39 -28.96 4.29
N SER A 38 -4.28 -27.68 4.63
CA SER A 38 -5.30 -26.97 5.43
C SER A 38 -6.51 -26.48 4.62
N ASP A 39 -6.31 -26.09 3.36
CA ASP A 39 -7.34 -25.56 2.47
C ASP A 39 -7.11 -26.02 1.01
N PRO A 40 -7.44 -27.28 0.68
CA PRO A 40 -7.24 -27.84 -0.65
C PRO A 40 -8.13 -27.21 -1.72
N SER A 41 -9.16 -26.46 -1.32
CA SER A 41 -10.04 -25.75 -2.25
C SER A 41 -9.37 -24.51 -2.83
N ARG A 42 -8.57 -23.81 -2.01
CA ARG A 42 -7.83 -22.60 -2.38
C ARG A 42 -6.44 -22.89 -2.95
N TYR A 43 -5.76 -23.93 -2.45
CA TYR A 43 -4.39 -24.28 -2.82
C TYR A 43 -4.33 -25.65 -3.49
N ARG A 44 -3.77 -25.71 -4.70
CA ARG A 44 -3.65 -26.94 -5.49
C ARG A 44 -2.23 -27.48 -5.47
N LYS A 45 -2.03 -28.73 -5.92
CA LYS A 45 -0.70 -29.33 -6.04
C LYS A 45 0.20 -28.45 -6.92
N LEU A 46 1.43 -28.22 -6.47
CA LEU A 46 2.49 -27.67 -7.30
C LEU A 46 3.31 -28.83 -7.84
N ASP A 47 3.65 -28.74 -9.12
CA ASP A 47 4.53 -29.65 -9.80
C ASP A 47 5.74 -28.85 -10.30
N GLU A 48 6.93 -29.35 -10.02
CA GLU A 48 8.17 -28.76 -10.50
C GLU A 48 8.43 -29.22 -11.94
N ILE A 49 8.87 -28.29 -12.78
CA ILE A 49 9.32 -28.55 -14.13
C ILE A 49 10.83 -28.34 -14.16
N GLU A 50 11.55 -29.41 -14.48
CA GLU A 50 12.99 -29.34 -14.69
C GLU A 50 13.28 -28.44 -15.91
N ILE A 51 14.21 -27.51 -15.73
CA ILE A 51 14.65 -26.57 -16.76
C ILE A 51 16.16 -26.63 -16.84
N GLU A 52 16.68 -26.50 -18.07
CA GLU A 52 18.12 -26.35 -18.28
C GLU A 52 18.59 -25.06 -17.58
N GLN A 53 19.77 -25.13 -16.95
CA GLN A 53 20.41 -24.00 -16.25
C GLN A 53 21.56 -23.44 -17.12
N PRO A 54 21.29 -22.65 -18.17
CA PRO A 54 22.33 -22.18 -19.07
C PRO A 54 23.09 -20.96 -18.54
N PHE A 55 22.71 -20.42 -17.38
CA PHE A 55 23.25 -19.19 -16.82
C PHE A 55 24.18 -19.50 -15.65
N ALA A 56 25.36 -18.88 -15.64
CA ALA A 56 26.26 -18.96 -14.49
C ALA A 56 25.68 -18.15 -13.33
N ASN A 57 25.89 -18.64 -12.10
CA ASN A 57 25.55 -17.96 -10.84
C ASN A 57 24.06 -17.61 -10.68
N VAL A 58 23.19 -18.36 -11.35
CA VAL A 58 21.74 -18.23 -11.26
C VAL A 58 21.13 -19.62 -11.24
N ASP A 59 20.31 -19.89 -10.23
CA ASP A 59 19.50 -21.09 -10.15
C ASP A 59 18.04 -20.78 -10.46
N LEU A 60 17.47 -21.50 -11.42
CA LEU A 60 16.09 -21.34 -11.85
C LEU A 60 15.21 -22.48 -11.34
N HIS A 61 14.07 -22.15 -10.73
CA HIS A 61 13.10 -23.16 -10.28
C HIS A 61 11.72 -22.85 -10.87
N LEU A 62 11.21 -23.73 -11.73
CA LEU A 62 9.92 -23.54 -12.38
C LEU A 62 8.84 -24.41 -11.76
N TRP A 63 7.86 -23.77 -11.12
CA TRP A 63 6.73 -24.45 -10.50
C TRP A 63 5.43 -24.11 -11.21
N VAL A 64 4.61 -25.12 -11.44
CA VAL A 64 3.30 -24.98 -12.09
C VAL A 64 2.20 -25.59 -11.26
N ARG A 65 0.97 -25.11 -11.44
CA ARG A 65 -0.23 -25.80 -11.00
C ARG A 65 -1.36 -25.65 -12.00
N ASP A 66 -2.16 -26.70 -12.10
CA ASP A 66 -3.38 -26.69 -12.88
C ASP A 66 -4.48 -25.89 -12.17
N ALA A 67 -4.84 -24.76 -12.76
CA ALA A 67 -5.99 -23.97 -12.38
C ALA A 67 -7.18 -24.33 -13.28
N GLN A 68 -8.27 -24.81 -12.69
CA GLN A 68 -9.53 -24.98 -13.41
C GLN A 68 -10.43 -23.79 -13.12
N SER A 69 -10.81 -23.08 -14.18
CA SER A 69 -11.85 -22.06 -14.10
C SER A 69 -13.16 -22.64 -14.59
N ARG A 70 -14.23 -22.39 -13.83
CA ARG A 70 -15.61 -22.68 -14.25
C ARG A 70 -16.20 -21.54 -15.09
N GLY A 71 -15.52 -20.39 -15.21
CA GLY A 71 -15.96 -19.28 -16.06
C GLY A 71 -17.43 -18.89 -15.83
N LEU A 72 -18.20 -18.85 -16.93
CA LEU A 72 -19.64 -18.56 -16.91
C LEU A 72 -20.52 -19.76 -16.53
N LEU A 73 -19.94 -20.95 -16.33
CA LEU A 73 -20.69 -22.16 -16.04
C LEU A 73 -21.68 -21.99 -14.87
N PRO A 74 -21.35 -21.37 -13.72
CA PRO A 74 -22.31 -21.20 -12.64
C PRO A 74 -23.57 -20.43 -13.07
N PHE A 75 -23.44 -19.49 -14.00
CA PHE A 75 -24.55 -18.69 -14.52
C PHE A 75 -25.34 -19.42 -15.62
N LEU A 76 -24.65 -20.21 -16.45
CA LEU A 76 -25.24 -20.85 -17.62
C LEU A 76 -25.69 -22.30 -17.38
N LYS A 77 -25.28 -22.93 -16.27
CA LYS A 77 -25.48 -24.37 -16.01
C LYS A 77 -26.92 -24.83 -16.25
N ASN A 78 -27.90 -24.08 -15.75
CA ASN A 78 -29.32 -24.41 -15.87
C ASN A 78 -29.92 -24.10 -17.25
N TYR A 79 -29.15 -23.46 -18.13
CA TYR A 79 -29.53 -23.07 -19.50
C TYR A 79 -28.77 -23.88 -20.57
N LEU A 80 -27.91 -24.82 -20.17
CA LEU A 80 -27.20 -25.69 -21.11
C LEU A 80 -28.16 -26.76 -21.65
N ALA A 81 -28.02 -27.07 -22.94
CA ALA A 81 -28.87 -28.04 -23.63
C ALA A 81 -28.56 -29.49 -23.22
N SER A 82 -27.32 -29.77 -22.82
CA SER A 82 -26.88 -31.06 -22.29
C SER A 82 -25.90 -30.85 -21.11
N PRO A 83 -25.92 -31.71 -20.07
CA PRO A 83 -24.88 -31.73 -19.04
C PRO A 83 -23.45 -31.92 -19.60
N GLU A 84 -23.32 -32.51 -20.78
CA GLU A 84 -22.02 -32.72 -21.45
C GLU A 84 -21.41 -31.40 -21.96
N ASP A 85 -22.23 -30.36 -22.17
CA ASP A 85 -21.73 -29.03 -22.53
C ASP A 85 -21.05 -28.32 -21.33
N GLU A 86 -21.26 -28.79 -20.08
CA GLU A 86 -20.59 -28.23 -18.89
C GLU A 86 -19.06 -28.31 -19.01
N ASP A 87 -18.55 -29.42 -19.56
CA ASP A 87 -17.11 -29.67 -19.72
C ASP A 87 -16.46 -28.67 -20.69
N ARG A 88 -17.23 -28.08 -21.61
CA ARG A 88 -16.74 -27.06 -22.54
C ARG A 88 -16.46 -25.72 -21.86
N PHE A 89 -17.02 -25.51 -20.66
CA PHE A 89 -16.74 -24.34 -19.82
C PHE A 89 -15.60 -24.58 -18.83
N LEU A 90 -15.20 -25.84 -18.61
CA LEU A 90 -14.03 -26.18 -17.81
C LEU A 90 -12.77 -25.83 -18.59
N ARG A 91 -12.23 -24.64 -18.33
CA ARG A 91 -10.93 -24.25 -18.88
C ARG A 91 -9.85 -24.63 -17.89
N SER A 92 -8.93 -25.49 -18.32
CA SER A 92 -7.64 -25.62 -17.68
C SER A 92 -6.78 -24.41 -18.06
N SER A 93 -6.16 -23.82 -17.05
CA SER A 93 -5.15 -22.78 -17.16
C SER A 93 -3.98 -23.20 -16.29
N LEU A 94 -2.79 -22.73 -16.62
CA LEU A 94 -1.60 -22.98 -15.83
C LEU A 94 -1.27 -21.71 -15.05
N ASP A 95 -1.23 -21.85 -13.73
CA ASP A 95 -0.57 -20.85 -12.90
C ASP A 95 0.90 -21.23 -12.83
N VAL A 96 1.77 -20.25 -13.04
CA VAL A 96 3.23 -20.47 -13.15
C VAL A 96 3.92 -19.56 -12.15
N CYS A 97 4.96 -20.08 -11.50
CA CYS A 97 5.91 -19.33 -10.69
C CYS A 97 7.32 -19.79 -11.04
N LEU A 98 8.07 -18.92 -11.71
CA LEU A 98 9.50 -19.10 -11.97
C LEU A 98 10.26 -18.34 -10.88
N PHE A 99 11.02 -19.06 -10.06
CA PHE A 99 12.01 -18.46 -9.16
C PHE A 99 13.34 -18.31 -9.88
N ILE A 100 14.03 -17.21 -9.59
CA ILE A 100 15.35 -16.88 -10.11
C ILE A 100 16.19 -16.50 -8.89
N ALA A 101 16.99 -17.45 -8.41
CA ALA A 101 17.89 -17.26 -7.29
C ALA A 101 19.27 -16.83 -7.83
N THR A 102 19.75 -15.67 -7.38
CA THR A 102 21.13 -15.22 -7.58
C THR A 102 21.95 -15.59 -6.35
N GLU A 103 23.22 -15.19 -6.30
CA GLU A 103 24.06 -15.37 -5.10
C GLU A 103 23.52 -14.62 -3.86
N THR A 104 22.73 -13.56 -4.03
CA THR A 104 22.33 -12.69 -2.90
C THR A 104 20.84 -12.40 -2.82
N SER A 105 20.08 -12.65 -3.89
CA SER A 105 18.67 -12.29 -3.95
C SER A 105 17.83 -13.40 -4.55
N LEU A 106 16.56 -13.39 -4.19
CA LEU A 106 15.55 -14.25 -4.78
C LEU A 106 14.52 -13.40 -5.52
N PHE A 107 14.31 -13.71 -6.79
CA PHE A 107 13.26 -13.10 -7.60
C PHE A 107 12.23 -14.15 -8.01
N ALA A 108 11.02 -13.67 -8.33
CA ALA A 108 9.97 -14.49 -8.88
C ALA A 108 9.27 -13.80 -10.04
N ILE A 109 8.87 -14.59 -11.04
CA ILE A 109 8.04 -14.21 -12.17
C ILE A 109 6.82 -15.11 -12.16
N THR A 110 5.62 -14.51 -12.14
CA THR A 110 4.39 -15.26 -12.01
C THR A 110 3.41 -15.01 -13.15
N SER A 111 2.60 -16.02 -13.44
CA SER A 111 1.48 -15.95 -14.38
C SER A 111 0.23 -16.56 -13.74
N GLY A 112 -0.94 -16.10 -14.19
CA GLY A 112 -2.23 -16.48 -13.61
C GLY A 112 -2.31 -16.10 -12.13
N SER A 113 -2.72 -17.05 -11.28
CA SER A 113 -2.74 -16.92 -9.83
C SER A 113 -1.45 -17.44 -9.16
N GLY A 114 -0.33 -17.53 -9.91
CA GLY A 114 0.98 -17.94 -9.41
C GLY A 114 1.52 -17.05 -8.29
N TYR A 115 1.17 -15.74 -8.29
CA TYR A 115 1.55 -14.80 -7.23
C TYR A 115 1.13 -15.26 -5.81
N ARG A 116 0.07 -16.08 -5.71
CA ARG A 116 -0.40 -16.63 -4.42
C ARG A 116 0.62 -17.54 -3.75
N ILE A 117 1.59 -18.06 -4.51
CA ILE A 117 2.68 -18.89 -3.99
C ILE A 117 3.66 -18.03 -3.17
N ILE A 118 3.88 -16.79 -3.60
CA ILE A 118 4.94 -15.91 -3.07
C ILE A 118 4.42 -14.78 -2.18
N THR A 119 3.10 -14.60 -2.03
CA THR A 119 2.51 -13.36 -1.48
C THR A 119 3.00 -12.98 -0.07
N GLU A 120 3.36 -13.95 0.76
CA GLU A 120 3.85 -13.77 2.14
C GLU A 120 5.36 -13.45 2.20
N TYR A 121 6.05 -13.54 1.07
CA TYR A 121 7.50 -13.39 0.96
C TYR A 121 7.90 -12.19 0.09
N VAL A 122 6.93 -11.43 -0.44
CA VAL A 122 7.21 -10.29 -1.32
C VAL A 122 7.91 -9.18 -0.54
N ASP A 123 9.03 -8.70 -1.07
CA ASP A 123 9.65 -7.45 -0.62
C ASP A 123 8.90 -6.26 -1.25
N TYR A 124 8.00 -5.67 -0.48
CA TYR A 124 7.21 -4.52 -0.92
C TYR A 124 8.02 -3.22 -1.06
N SER A 125 9.25 -3.13 -0.53
CA SER A 125 10.07 -1.92 -0.72
C SER A 125 10.79 -1.95 -2.07
N PHE A 126 11.16 -3.13 -2.56
CA PHE A 126 11.96 -3.31 -3.77
C PHE A 126 11.49 -2.52 -4.99
N PRO A 127 10.20 -2.54 -5.40
CA PRO A 127 9.76 -1.79 -6.59
C PRO A 127 9.93 -0.28 -6.42
N PHE A 128 9.70 0.26 -5.22
CA PHE A 128 9.82 1.70 -4.95
C PHE A 128 11.28 2.12 -4.79
N ASP A 129 12.12 1.30 -4.15
CA ASP A 129 13.56 1.52 -4.09
C ASP A 129 14.18 1.48 -5.51
N THR A 130 13.71 0.56 -6.36
CA THR A 130 14.07 0.50 -7.78
C THR A 130 13.59 1.73 -8.54
N ALA A 131 12.38 2.23 -8.24
CA ALA A 131 11.84 3.44 -8.87
C ALA A 131 12.76 4.65 -8.62
N LYS A 132 13.28 4.81 -7.40
CA LYS A 132 14.21 5.91 -7.07
C LYS A 132 15.44 5.95 -7.96
N LYS A 133 15.90 4.78 -8.42
CA LYS A 133 17.07 4.62 -9.27
C LYS A 133 16.76 4.81 -10.77
N LEU A 134 15.53 4.53 -11.21
CA LEU A 134 15.20 4.41 -12.64
C LEU A 134 14.33 5.53 -13.22
N ILE A 135 13.56 6.26 -12.43
CA ILE A 135 12.56 7.20 -12.94
C ILE A 135 12.76 8.62 -12.44
N ALA A 136 12.33 9.61 -13.22
CA ALA A 136 12.16 10.97 -12.75
C ALA A 136 10.79 11.14 -12.05
N ASN A 137 10.61 12.21 -11.28
CA ASN A 137 9.33 12.56 -10.64
C ASN A 137 8.31 13.06 -11.67
N ASN A 138 7.80 12.11 -12.46
CA ASN A 138 6.95 12.34 -13.62
C ASN A 138 6.04 11.12 -13.84
N PHE A 139 4.89 11.15 -13.17
CA PHE A 139 3.94 10.03 -13.12
C PHE A 139 2.75 10.25 -14.05
N LYS A 140 2.19 9.14 -14.55
CA LYS A 140 0.95 9.13 -15.33
C LYS A 140 -0.23 8.60 -14.55
N GLU A 141 0.02 7.67 -13.64
CA GLU A 141 -1.01 7.05 -12.82
C GLU A 141 -0.42 6.76 -11.44
N ALA A 142 -1.25 6.91 -10.42
CA ALA A 142 -0.91 6.56 -9.05
C ALA A 142 -2.13 5.91 -8.37
N ASP A 143 -1.92 4.82 -7.65
CA ASP A 143 -2.91 4.29 -6.71
C ASP A 143 -2.37 4.51 -5.30
N VAL A 144 -3.22 5.07 -4.44
CA VAL A 144 -2.84 5.56 -3.12
C VAL A 144 -3.80 5.03 -2.07
N ARG A 145 -3.25 4.64 -0.92
CA ARG A 145 -3.99 4.44 0.33
C ARG A 145 -3.76 5.65 1.22
N GLU A 146 -4.83 6.27 1.68
CA GLU A 146 -4.78 7.38 2.64
C GLU A 146 -5.07 6.79 4.03
N PHE A 147 -4.20 7.05 5.00
CA PHE A 147 -4.40 6.64 6.40
C PHE A 147 -4.81 7.80 7.30
N THR A 148 -4.84 9.02 6.76
CA THR A 148 -5.39 10.21 7.42
C THR A 148 -6.49 10.82 6.59
N GLY A 149 -7.52 11.35 7.24
CA GLY A 149 -8.63 12.03 6.57
C GLY A 149 -9.78 11.08 6.19
N PRO A 150 -10.80 11.58 5.50
CA PRO A 150 -12.07 10.86 5.31
C PRO A 150 -12.05 9.85 4.14
N ARG A 151 -10.91 9.66 3.46
CA ARG A 151 -10.80 8.80 2.27
C ARG A 151 -9.83 7.67 2.57
N THR A 152 -10.19 6.46 2.13
CA THR A 152 -9.35 5.28 2.38
C THR A 152 -8.44 4.94 1.19
N SER A 153 -8.90 5.14 -0.05
CA SER A 153 -8.09 4.91 -1.25
C SER A 153 -8.50 5.79 -2.43
N ARG A 154 -7.57 6.00 -3.35
CA ARG A 154 -7.80 6.72 -4.61
C ARG A 154 -6.91 6.19 -5.72
N THR A 155 -7.47 6.12 -6.93
CA THR A 155 -6.71 6.02 -8.18
C THR A 155 -6.69 7.38 -8.86
N GLU A 156 -5.51 7.86 -9.19
CA GLU A 156 -5.28 9.11 -9.89
C GLU A 156 -4.71 8.80 -11.28
N THR A 157 -5.25 9.46 -12.31
CA THR A 157 -4.77 9.37 -13.68
C THR A 157 -4.53 10.78 -14.18
N TYR A 158 -3.29 11.06 -14.57
CA TYR A 158 -2.85 12.38 -14.97
C TYR A 158 -2.83 12.50 -16.49
N ARG A 159 -3.40 13.59 -17.01
CA ARG A 159 -3.43 13.86 -18.46
C ARG A 159 -2.03 14.10 -19.03
N ARG A 160 -1.11 14.57 -18.19
CA ARG A 160 0.29 14.84 -18.49
C ARG A 160 1.13 14.27 -17.36
N GLY A 161 2.45 14.29 -17.55
CA GLY A 161 3.38 14.02 -16.48
C GLY A 161 3.09 14.86 -15.25
N TYR A 162 2.91 14.22 -14.10
CA TYR A 162 2.66 14.86 -12.82
C TYR A 162 3.84 14.65 -11.88
N SER A 163 4.32 15.73 -11.28
CA SER A 163 5.35 15.68 -10.25
C SER A 163 4.67 15.69 -8.90
N ILE A 164 4.90 14.65 -8.12
CA ILE A 164 4.33 14.49 -6.78
C ILE A 164 5.25 15.21 -5.80
N SER A 165 4.70 16.14 -5.04
CA SER A 165 5.43 16.83 -3.98
C SER A 165 5.40 16.02 -2.67
N LYS A 166 6.37 16.30 -1.80
CA LYS A 166 6.44 15.67 -0.48
C LYS A 166 5.24 16.04 0.40
N SER A 167 4.80 17.29 0.36
CA SER A 167 3.61 17.75 1.09
C SER A 167 2.34 17.03 0.65
N GLU A 168 2.18 16.77 -0.65
CA GLU A 168 1.06 16.00 -1.17
C GLU A 168 1.07 14.54 -0.74
N SER A 169 2.23 13.98 -0.42
CA SER A 169 2.40 12.59 0.01
C SER A 169 2.13 12.35 1.50
N PHE A 170 1.85 13.41 2.26
CA PHE A 170 1.50 13.29 3.66
C PHE A 170 0.26 12.40 3.84
N GLY A 171 0.30 11.48 4.82
CA GLY A 171 -0.83 10.60 5.09
C GLY A 171 -1.07 9.52 4.04
N LYS A 172 -0.14 9.31 3.10
CA LYS A 172 -0.32 8.41 1.95
C LYS A 172 0.69 7.27 1.88
N VAL A 173 0.20 6.11 1.48
CA VAL A 173 1.00 4.96 1.03
C VAL A 173 0.74 4.73 -0.45
N TRP A 174 1.82 4.75 -1.23
CA TRP A 174 1.77 4.43 -2.65
C TRP A 174 1.58 2.92 -2.84
N LYS A 175 0.49 2.53 -3.50
CA LYS A 175 0.19 1.13 -3.85
C LYS A 175 0.52 0.82 -5.29
N ARG A 176 0.44 1.84 -6.14
CA ARG A 176 0.94 1.80 -7.52
C ARG A 176 1.49 3.14 -7.94
N LEU A 177 2.57 3.12 -8.69
CA LEU A 177 3.05 4.26 -9.47
C LEU A 177 3.37 3.83 -10.89
N VAL A 178 2.98 4.65 -11.87
CA VAL A 178 3.36 4.45 -13.28
C VAL A 178 4.17 5.65 -13.76
N GLY A 179 5.48 5.43 -13.86
CA GLY A 179 6.45 6.41 -14.35
C GLY A 179 7.01 6.03 -15.72
N ARG A 180 7.92 6.84 -16.23
CA ARG A 180 8.75 6.49 -17.40
C ARG A 180 10.20 6.39 -17.00
N LEU A 181 10.88 5.40 -17.56
CA LEU A 181 12.32 5.22 -17.41
C LEU A 181 13.04 6.51 -17.83
N ASP A 182 13.90 7.03 -16.95
CA ASP A 182 14.80 8.13 -17.27
C ASP A 182 16.11 7.56 -17.80
N SER A 183 16.26 7.53 -19.12
CA SER A 183 17.46 7.00 -19.78
C SER A 183 18.76 7.73 -19.40
N ARG A 184 18.67 8.94 -18.81
CA ARG A 184 19.85 9.67 -18.33
C ARG A 184 20.45 9.06 -17.07
N ARG A 185 19.64 8.32 -16.29
CA ARG A 185 20.07 7.61 -15.07
C ARG A 185 20.75 6.28 -15.37
N LEU A 186 20.67 5.81 -16.62
CA LEU A 186 21.26 4.55 -17.04
C LEU A 186 22.72 4.73 -17.47
N GLY A 187 23.59 3.89 -16.91
CA GLY A 187 25.00 3.80 -17.33
C GLY A 187 25.16 3.44 -18.82
N ALA A 188 26.35 3.69 -19.37
CA ALA A 188 26.62 3.40 -20.78
C ALA A 188 26.50 1.91 -21.14
N GLN A 189 26.78 1.02 -20.19
CA GLN A 189 26.69 -0.44 -20.33
C GLN A 189 25.36 -1.03 -19.85
N SER A 190 24.37 -0.19 -19.54
CA SER A 190 23.06 -0.62 -19.06
C SER A 190 22.35 -1.52 -20.09
N TYR A 191 21.89 -2.68 -19.64
CA TYR A 191 21.10 -3.58 -20.48
C TYR A 191 19.74 -2.95 -20.81
N LEU A 192 19.09 -2.28 -19.85
CA LEU A 192 17.88 -1.49 -20.05
C LEU A 192 18.04 -0.48 -21.18
N ARG A 193 19.21 0.18 -21.27
CA ARG A 193 19.52 1.12 -22.36
C ARG A 193 19.62 0.43 -23.72
N ALA A 194 20.12 -0.80 -23.78
CA ALA A 194 20.19 -1.59 -25.01
C ALA A 194 18.80 -2.04 -25.51
N ILE A 195 17.85 -2.25 -24.59
CA ILE A 195 16.52 -2.73 -24.92
C ILE A 195 15.45 -1.64 -25.02
N VAL A 196 15.77 -0.39 -24.67
CA VAL A 196 14.81 0.72 -24.68
C VAL A 196 15.12 1.72 -25.78
N ASP A 197 14.07 2.16 -26.49
CA ASP A 197 14.14 3.32 -27.36
C ASP A 197 14.24 4.60 -26.50
N PRO A 198 15.36 5.35 -26.54
CA PRO A 198 15.54 6.55 -25.73
C PRO A 198 14.58 7.68 -26.12
N THR A 199 14.01 7.66 -27.33
CA THR A 199 13.01 8.65 -27.77
C THR A 199 11.61 8.32 -27.25
N LYS A 200 11.37 7.05 -26.89
CA LYS A 200 10.10 6.54 -26.38
C LYS A 200 10.35 5.56 -25.22
N PRO A 201 10.89 6.04 -24.09
CA PRO A 201 11.16 5.17 -22.95
C PRO A 201 9.86 4.47 -22.50
N PRO A 202 9.95 3.18 -22.13
CA PRO A 202 8.79 2.40 -21.72
C PRO A 202 8.21 2.99 -20.43
N ALA A 203 6.92 2.75 -20.23
CA ALA A 203 6.32 2.94 -18.93
C ALA A 203 6.83 1.83 -18.00
N LEU A 204 7.24 2.23 -16.80
CA LEU A 204 7.53 1.34 -15.69
C LEU A 204 6.36 1.44 -14.72
N GLU A 205 5.87 0.30 -14.26
CA GLU A 205 4.84 0.23 -13.24
C GLU A 205 5.43 -0.41 -11.99
N PHE A 206 5.27 0.28 -10.87
CA PHE A 206 5.76 -0.11 -9.56
C PHE A 206 4.55 -0.38 -8.67
N LYS A 207 4.40 -1.62 -8.20
CA LYS A 207 3.35 -2.06 -7.25
C LYS A 207 4.03 -2.87 -6.14
N SER A 208 3.51 -4.06 -5.85
CA SER A 208 4.24 -5.16 -5.18
C SER A 208 5.29 -5.82 -6.08
N SER A 209 5.32 -5.45 -7.37
CA SER A 209 6.33 -5.88 -8.34
C SER A 209 6.84 -4.71 -9.16
N PHE A 210 8.01 -4.91 -9.75
CA PHE A 210 8.54 -4.10 -10.83
C PHE A 210 8.01 -4.64 -12.17
N VAL A 211 7.32 -3.81 -12.95
CA VAL A 211 6.75 -4.22 -14.23
C VAL A 211 7.37 -3.42 -15.37
N LEU A 212 8.10 -4.13 -16.22
CA LEU A 212 8.57 -3.62 -17.50
C LEU A 212 7.60 -4.05 -18.61
N ARG A 213 6.97 -3.08 -19.27
CA ARG A 213 6.02 -3.34 -20.37
C ARG A 213 6.73 -3.67 -21.69
N LYS A 214 7.59 -4.69 -21.66
CA LYS A 214 8.33 -5.24 -22.79
C LYS A 214 8.36 -6.77 -22.68
N SER A 215 8.19 -7.45 -23.82
CA SER A 215 8.41 -8.89 -23.89
C SER A 215 9.90 -9.19 -23.79
N LEU A 216 10.26 -10.05 -22.85
CA LEU A 216 11.63 -10.54 -22.65
C LEU A 216 11.65 -12.05 -22.80
N ASP A 217 12.71 -12.59 -23.40
CA ASP A 217 13.06 -14.01 -23.25
C ASP A 217 13.76 -14.25 -21.89
N LEU A 218 14.09 -15.51 -21.59
CA LEU A 218 14.69 -15.89 -20.31
C LEU A 218 16.09 -15.29 -20.11
N ALA A 219 16.94 -15.27 -21.14
CA ALA A 219 18.29 -14.71 -21.04
C ALA A 219 18.24 -13.19 -20.81
N GLN A 220 17.32 -12.52 -21.51
CA GLN A 220 17.00 -11.11 -21.35
C GLN A 220 16.50 -10.79 -19.94
N LEU A 221 15.66 -11.65 -19.38
CA LEU A 221 15.13 -11.51 -18.02
C LEU A 221 16.23 -11.68 -16.95
N VAL A 222 17.10 -12.69 -17.09
CA VAL A 222 18.24 -12.88 -16.19
C VAL A 222 19.19 -11.68 -16.25
N SER A 223 19.48 -11.18 -17.46
CA SER A 223 20.30 -9.96 -17.63
C SER A 223 19.68 -8.74 -16.96
N LEU A 224 18.36 -8.58 -17.06
CA LEU A 224 17.64 -7.52 -16.37
C LEU A 224 17.71 -7.67 -14.85
N ILE A 225 17.59 -8.88 -14.32
CA ILE A 225 17.67 -9.14 -12.87
C ILE A 225 19.03 -8.70 -12.31
N HIS A 226 20.13 -9.12 -12.93
CA HIS A 226 21.46 -8.68 -12.50
C HIS A 226 21.61 -7.16 -12.57
N GLU A 227 21.13 -6.52 -13.65
CA GLU A 227 21.16 -5.07 -13.73
C GLU A 227 20.35 -4.40 -12.60
N LEU A 228 19.19 -4.95 -12.23
CA LEU A 228 18.37 -4.43 -11.13
C LEU A 228 19.07 -4.53 -9.77
N GLU A 229 19.88 -5.56 -9.54
CA GLU A 229 20.71 -5.71 -8.34
C GLU A 229 21.86 -4.69 -8.29
N GLU A 230 22.45 -4.39 -9.46
CA GLU A 230 23.62 -3.52 -9.59
C GLU A 230 23.28 -2.05 -9.87
N LEU A 231 21.99 -1.67 -9.82
CA LEU A 231 21.60 -0.29 -10.09
C LEU A 231 22.29 0.67 -9.11
N PRO A 232 22.92 1.74 -9.63
CA PRO A 232 23.63 2.70 -8.81
C PRO A 232 22.68 3.36 -7.81
N GLU A 233 23.21 3.70 -6.63
CA GLU A 233 22.47 4.50 -5.68
C GLU A 233 22.16 5.88 -6.26
N PRO A 234 20.95 6.42 -6.03
CA PRO A 234 20.57 7.73 -6.52
C PRO A 234 21.44 8.83 -5.89
N SER A 235 21.70 9.88 -6.66
CA SER A 235 22.37 11.09 -6.16
C SER A 235 21.50 11.79 -5.10
N ALA A 236 22.11 12.68 -4.30
CA ALA A 236 21.39 13.41 -3.25
C ALA A 236 20.21 14.25 -3.78
N GLU A 237 20.34 14.80 -5.00
CA GLU A 237 19.26 15.53 -5.67
C GLU A 237 18.09 14.60 -6.04
N GLU A 238 18.40 13.40 -6.57
CA GLU A 238 17.39 12.40 -6.96
C GLU A 238 16.67 11.80 -5.74
N VAL A 239 17.40 11.59 -4.64
CA VAL A 239 16.82 11.19 -3.35
C VAL A 239 15.81 12.24 -2.88
N ASN A 240 16.17 13.52 -2.97
CA ASN A 240 15.27 14.60 -2.57
C ASN A 240 14.05 14.70 -3.50
N GLU A 241 14.25 14.57 -4.81
CA GLU A 241 13.18 14.62 -5.82
C GLU A 241 12.09 13.55 -5.59
N LEU A 242 12.50 12.38 -5.10
CA LEU A 242 11.65 11.20 -4.89
C LEU A 242 11.45 10.85 -3.41
N SER A 243 11.78 11.78 -2.50
CA SER A 243 11.69 11.55 -1.05
C SER A 243 10.26 11.28 -0.57
N PHE A 244 9.25 11.62 -1.38
CA PHE A 244 7.85 11.31 -1.11
C PHE A 244 7.56 9.80 -1.09
N LEU A 245 8.49 8.98 -1.59
CA LEU A 245 8.46 7.52 -1.49
C LEU A 245 8.96 7.00 -0.14
N ASP A 246 9.60 7.84 0.69
CA ASP A 246 10.23 7.45 1.96
C ASP A 246 9.30 7.52 3.17
N ASN A 247 8.06 7.97 3.01
CA ASN A 247 7.17 8.26 4.16
C ASN A 247 6.91 7.04 5.03
N LEU A 248 6.70 5.87 4.41
CA LEU A 248 6.34 4.63 5.09
C LEU A 248 7.11 3.47 4.47
N TYR A 249 7.93 2.81 5.29
CA TYR A 249 8.76 1.68 4.86
C TYR A 249 8.21 0.35 5.37
N PRO A 250 8.01 -0.66 4.51
CA PRO A 250 7.60 -1.99 4.94
C PRO A 250 8.59 -2.58 5.95
N VAL A 251 8.06 -3.11 7.05
CA VAL A 251 8.82 -3.91 8.02
C VAL A 251 9.05 -5.29 7.40
N LYS A 252 10.31 -5.72 7.34
CA LYS A 252 10.71 -7.00 6.69
C LYS A 252 10.87 -8.15 7.68
N THR A 253 11.26 -7.87 8.92
CA THR A 253 11.60 -8.89 9.92
C THR A 253 10.34 -9.56 10.49
N LYS A 254 10.23 -10.88 10.31
CA LYS A 254 9.10 -11.68 10.79
C LYS A 254 8.86 -11.56 12.29
N ASP A 255 9.92 -11.55 13.10
CA ASP A 255 9.79 -11.42 14.55
C ASP A 255 9.22 -10.07 14.97
N LYS A 256 9.65 -8.98 14.31
CA LYS A 256 9.08 -7.65 14.54
C LYS A 256 7.62 -7.60 14.09
N ILE A 257 7.28 -8.17 12.94
CA ILE A 257 5.89 -8.29 12.47
C ILE A 257 5.03 -9.03 13.51
N ASN A 258 5.52 -10.15 14.06
CA ASN A 258 4.82 -10.91 15.09
C ASN A 258 4.64 -10.09 16.38
N ALA A 259 5.66 -9.35 16.80
CA ALA A 259 5.58 -8.46 17.95
C ALA A 259 4.54 -7.34 17.73
N LEU A 260 4.48 -6.76 16.54
CA LEU A 260 3.50 -5.73 16.17
C LEU A 260 2.08 -6.28 16.18
N TYR A 261 1.84 -7.47 15.63
CA TYR A 261 0.53 -8.13 15.72
C TYR A 261 0.14 -8.44 17.17
N ARG A 262 1.08 -8.90 18.00
CA ARG A 262 0.83 -9.12 19.43
C ARG A 262 0.42 -7.84 20.12
N GLN A 263 1.11 -6.73 19.85
CA GLN A 263 0.78 -5.43 20.43
C GLN A 263 -0.58 -4.92 19.95
N LEU A 264 -0.87 -4.95 18.64
CA LEU A 264 -2.17 -4.54 18.10
C LEU A 264 -3.34 -5.32 18.72
N ILE A 265 -3.17 -6.63 18.89
CA ILE A 265 -4.19 -7.50 19.48
C ILE A 265 -4.33 -7.23 20.98
N GLU A 266 -3.24 -6.87 21.66
CA GLU A 266 -3.30 -6.46 23.06
C GLU A 266 -4.02 -5.11 23.22
N ASP A 267 -3.74 -4.13 22.35
CA ASP A 267 -4.46 -2.86 22.31
C ASP A 267 -5.96 -3.09 22.06
N LEU A 268 -6.31 -4.03 21.17
CA LEU A 268 -7.70 -4.45 20.97
C LEU A 268 -8.29 -5.09 22.23
N ARG A 269 -7.53 -5.89 22.98
CA ARG A 269 -7.98 -6.47 24.25
C ARG A 269 -8.31 -5.37 25.25
N HIS A 270 -7.43 -4.38 25.40
CA HIS A 270 -7.65 -3.22 26.26
C HIS A 270 -8.85 -2.38 25.83
N TYR A 271 -9.05 -2.18 24.52
CA TYR A 271 -10.25 -1.54 24.00
C TYR A 271 -11.53 -2.32 24.38
N VAL A 272 -11.51 -3.64 24.23
CA VAL A 272 -12.66 -4.50 24.55
C VAL A 272 -12.98 -4.48 26.05
N THR A 273 -11.96 -4.64 26.92
CA THR A 273 -12.17 -4.80 28.37
C THR A 273 -12.32 -3.47 29.11
N ASN A 274 -11.57 -2.45 28.71
CA ASN A 274 -11.40 -1.21 29.48
C ASN A 274 -11.91 0.02 28.73
N ASN A 275 -12.34 -0.13 27.47
CA ASN A 275 -12.70 1.00 26.59
C ASN A 275 -11.54 1.99 26.39
N GLU A 276 -10.31 1.50 26.40
CA GLU A 276 -9.12 2.30 26.06
C GLU A 276 -9.14 2.62 24.57
N GLY A 277 -8.77 3.85 24.19
CA GLY A 277 -8.81 4.27 22.78
C GLY A 277 -7.90 3.41 21.91
N ILE A 278 -8.40 2.97 20.76
CA ILE A 278 -7.63 2.24 19.75
C ILE A 278 -7.80 2.89 18.36
N ASP A 279 -6.68 2.96 17.64
CA ASP A 279 -6.64 3.27 16.22
C ASP A 279 -6.68 1.97 15.41
N LEU A 280 -7.90 1.53 15.11
CA LEU A 280 -8.17 0.29 14.38
C LEU A 280 -9.37 0.50 13.46
N ASP A 281 -9.13 0.33 12.17
CA ASP A 281 -10.13 0.19 11.12
C ASP A 281 -10.25 -1.27 10.69
N ILE A 282 -11.43 -1.63 10.19
CA ILE A 282 -11.73 -2.97 9.71
C ILE A 282 -12.14 -2.87 8.23
N CYS A 283 -11.36 -3.50 7.36
CA CYS A 283 -11.63 -3.47 5.93
C CYS A 283 -10.98 -4.66 5.23
N ASP A 284 -11.65 -5.25 4.23
CA ASP A 284 -11.04 -6.30 3.40
C ASP A 284 -9.87 -5.70 2.59
N PRO A 285 -8.63 -6.15 2.81
CA PRO A 285 -7.47 -5.62 2.09
C PRO A 285 -7.39 -6.13 0.64
N GLU A 286 -8.17 -7.14 0.25
CA GLU A 286 -8.15 -7.67 -1.13
C GLU A 286 -9.09 -6.89 -2.06
N ASP A 287 -10.26 -6.47 -1.57
CA ASP A 287 -11.24 -5.72 -2.36
C ASP A 287 -12.13 -4.84 -1.47
N VAL A 288 -11.65 -3.63 -1.25
CA VAL A 288 -12.32 -2.60 -0.43
C VAL A 288 -13.72 -2.30 -0.94
N ALA A 289 -13.88 -2.12 -2.26
CA ALA A 289 -15.17 -1.76 -2.85
C ALA A 289 -16.20 -2.87 -2.66
N ARG A 290 -15.79 -4.12 -2.86
CA ARG A 290 -16.63 -5.30 -2.63
C ARG A 290 -16.97 -5.49 -1.16
N TYR A 291 -16.06 -5.16 -0.24
CA TYR A 291 -16.32 -5.20 1.20
C TYR A 291 -17.37 -4.18 1.61
N TYR A 292 -17.25 -2.92 1.16
CA TYR A 292 -18.27 -1.89 1.45
C TYR A 292 -19.62 -2.16 0.77
N ALA A 293 -19.64 -2.94 -0.31
CA ALA A 293 -20.87 -3.43 -0.93
C ALA A 293 -21.36 -4.77 -0.35
N GLY A 294 -20.63 -5.34 0.62
CA GLY A 294 -20.95 -6.63 1.21
C GLY A 294 -22.10 -6.55 2.21
N SER A 295 -22.73 -7.70 2.47
CA SER A 295 -23.76 -7.87 3.49
C SER A 295 -23.50 -9.13 4.31
N ASN A 296 -24.32 -9.38 5.34
CA ASN A 296 -24.31 -10.61 6.15
C ASN A 296 -22.95 -10.89 6.81
N PHE A 297 -22.35 -9.85 7.39
CA PHE A 297 -21.07 -9.97 8.08
C PHE A 297 -21.18 -10.91 9.29
N LYS A 298 -20.27 -11.90 9.33
CA LYS A 298 -20.15 -12.83 10.46
C LYS A 298 -18.72 -12.90 10.94
N LEU A 299 -18.57 -12.87 12.26
CA LEU A 299 -17.33 -13.18 12.95
C LEU A 299 -17.40 -14.62 13.48
N ALA A 300 -16.61 -15.50 12.87
CA ALA A 300 -16.74 -16.96 13.02
C ALA A 300 -18.18 -17.42 12.70
N TYR A 301 -18.97 -17.76 13.71
CA TYR A 301 -20.38 -18.15 13.61
C TYR A 301 -21.33 -17.10 14.21
N TRP A 302 -20.80 -15.95 14.64
CA TRP A 302 -21.56 -14.87 15.24
C TRP A 302 -21.93 -13.84 14.19
N ASP A 303 -23.24 -13.58 14.04
CA ASP A 303 -23.71 -12.50 13.17
C ASP A 303 -23.34 -11.13 13.77
N ILE A 304 -22.77 -10.27 12.94
CA ILE A 304 -22.56 -8.86 13.28
C ILE A 304 -23.81 -8.11 12.84
N LYS A 305 -24.70 -7.83 13.80
CA LYS A 305 -25.98 -7.18 13.52
C LYS A 305 -25.79 -5.71 13.17
N ASP A 306 -26.66 -5.20 12.31
CA ASP A 306 -26.81 -3.77 11.99
C ASP A 306 -25.52 -3.11 11.46
N ALA A 307 -24.61 -3.92 10.89
CA ALA A 307 -23.30 -3.50 10.40
C ALA A 307 -23.21 -3.63 8.87
N ASP A 308 -23.29 -2.49 8.16
CA ASP A 308 -23.03 -2.39 6.72
C ASP A 308 -22.00 -1.27 6.45
N PRO A 309 -20.67 -1.54 6.45
CA PRO A 309 -19.92 -2.70 6.98
C PRO A 309 -19.55 -2.56 8.48
N PRO A 310 -18.93 -3.58 9.12
CA PRO A 310 -18.62 -3.53 10.55
C PRO A 310 -17.46 -2.60 10.90
N GLU A 311 -17.70 -1.74 11.88
CA GLU A 311 -16.72 -0.88 12.56
C GLU A 311 -16.16 -1.52 13.86
N LYS A 312 -15.12 -0.92 14.44
CA LYS A 312 -14.43 -1.43 15.64
C LYS A 312 -15.34 -1.58 16.85
N GLU A 313 -16.35 -0.73 16.98
CA GLU A 313 -17.37 -0.78 18.03
C GLU A 313 -18.15 -2.09 17.97
N HIS A 314 -18.54 -2.53 16.77
CA HIS A 314 -19.22 -3.81 16.57
C HIS A 314 -18.32 -4.99 16.97
N LEU A 315 -17.02 -4.94 16.62
CA LEU A 315 -16.07 -5.95 17.09
C LEU A 315 -15.97 -5.96 18.62
N ARG A 316 -15.91 -4.79 19.25
CA ARG A 316 -15.85 -4.71 20.71
C ARG A 316 -17.08 -5.33 21.37
N GLU A 317 -18.28 -5.01 20.89
CA GLU A 317 -19.51 -5.57 21.44
C GLU A 317 -19.57 -7.08 21.30
N ILE A 318 -19.27 -7.61 20.11
CA ILE A 318 -19.34 -9.05 19.85
C ILE A 318 -18.26 -9.80 20.63
N LEU A 319 -17.03 -9.28 20.68
CA LEU A 319 -15.93 -9.90 21.41
C LEU A 319 -16.18 -9.85 22.92
N GLY A 320 -16.61 -8.71 23.46
CA GLY A 320 -16.93 -8.57 24.88
C GLY A 320 -18.10 -9.45 25.33
N LYS A 321 -19.09 -9.67 24.46
CA LYS A 321 -20.24 -10.54 24.75
C LYS A 321 -19.90 -12.02 24.65
N GLN A 322 -19.11 -12.40 23.65
CA GLN A 322 -18.91 -13.82 23.29
C GLN A 322 -17.64 -14.41 23.89
N LEU A 323 -16.62 -13.60 24.15
CA LEU A 323 -15.41 -14.03 24.86
C LEU A 323 -15.65 -13.90 26.36
N GLY A 324 -15.60 -15.01 27.08
CA GLY A 324 -15.72 -15.01 28.54
C GLY A 324 -14.55 -14.29 29.22
N SER A 325 -14.74 -13.93 30.49
CA SER A 325 -13.73 -13.22 31.30
C SER A 325 -12.39 -13.93 31.38
N THR A 326 -12.37 -15.26 31.32
CA THR A 326 -11.13 -16.05 31.26
C THR A 326 -10.29 -15.75 30.03
N ILE A 327 -10.91 -15.61 28.85
CA ILE A 327 -10.17 -15.31 27.61
C ILE A 327 -9.77 -13.84 27.59
N LEU A 328 -10.67 -12.93 27.99
CA LEU A 328 -10.40 -11.50 28.01
C LEU A 328 -9.32 -11.10 29.04
N GLY A 329 -9.20 -11.85 30.13
CA GLY A 329 -8.22 -11.62 31.19
C GLY A 329 -6.84 -12.23 30.94
N ASP A 330 -6.66 -13.04 29.90
CA ASP A 330 -5.39 -13.68 29.55
C ASP A 330 -4.95 -13.24 28.15
N GLN A 331 -3.87 -12.45 28.11
CA GLN A 331 -3.29 -11.90 26.88
C GLN A 331 -2.99 -13.00 25.84
N GLU A 332 -2.39 -14.11 26.25
CA GLU A 332 -1.98 -15.18 25.34
C GLU A 332 -3.19 -16.00 24.85
N ALA A 333 -4.19 -16.22 25.72
CA ALA A 333 -5.45 -16.84 25.32
C ALA A 333 -6.24 -15.95 24.34
N PHE A 334 -6.31 -14.64 24.59
CA PHE A 334 -6.95 -13.67 23.71
C PHE A 334 -6.25 -13.62 22.35
N HIS A 335 -4.92 -13.49 22.35
CA HIS A 335 -4.11 -13.47 21.13
C HIS A 335 -4.35 -14.71 20.26
N ARG A 336 -4.21 -15.91 20.84
CA ARG A 336 -4.48 -17.17 20.11
C ARG A 336 -5.92 -17.22 19.58
N ARG A 337 -6.89 -16.73 20.35
CA ARG A 337 -8.28 -16.71 19.93
C ARG A 337 -8.46 -15.80 18.72
N ILE A 338 -8.04 -14.54 18.77
CA ILE A 338 -8.16 -13.57 17.68
C ILE A 338 -7.46 -14.06 16.41
N MET A 339 -6.24 -14.60 16.53
CA MET A 339 -5.48 -15.12 15.38
C MET A 339 -6.15 -16.31 14.69
N SER A 340 -6.96 -17.09 15.41
CA SER A 340 -7.71 -18.23 14.86
C SER A 340 -9.09 -17.88 14.31
N MET A 341 -9.60 -16.68 14.60
CA MET A 341 -10.92 -16.26 14.17
C MET A 341 -10.92 -15.85 12.71
N ARG A 342 -12.06 -16.03 12.05
CA ARG A 342 -12.28 -15.65 10.65
C ARG A 342 -13.48 -14.73 10.55
N MET A 343 -13.39 -13.72 9.70
CA MET A 343 -14.54 -12.91 9.32
C MET A 343 -14.97 -13.28 7.91
N SER A 344 -16.28 -13.22 7.70
CA SER A 344 -16.90 -13.56 6.43
C SER A 344 -18.07 -12.67 6.09
N TYR A 345 -18.32 -12.49 4.80
CA TYR A 345 -19.41 -11.67 4.28
C TYR A 345 -19.85 -12.17 2.89
N SER A 346 -21.04 -11.76 2.47
CA SER A 346 -21.58 -12.04 1.13
C SER A 346 -21.45 -10.79 0.26
N PRO A 347 -20.87 -10.88 -0.95
CA PRO A 347 -20.74 -9.72 -1.82
C PRO A 347 -22.09 -9.37 -2.49
N GLY A 348 -22.73 -8.27 -2.09
CA GLY A 348 -23.73 -7.49 -2.83
C GLY A 348 -25.08 -8.14 -3.22
N ASP A 349 -25.11 -9.39 -3.65
CA ASP A 349 -26.32 -10.13 -4.02
C ASP A 349 -26.65 -11.14 -2.92
N GLU A 350 -27.76 -10.92 -2.21
CA GLU A 350 -28.27 -11.80 -1.16
C GLU A 350 -28.58 -13.23 -1.67
N ASP A 351 -28.78 -13.38 -2.99
CA ASP A 351 -29.13 -14.65 -3.64
C ASP A 351 -27.92 -15.51 -4.06
N ASP A 352 -26.68 -15.01 -3.97
CA ASP A 352 -25.46 -15.79 -4.28
C ASP A 352 -24.69 -16.18 -3.01
N GLU A 353 -25.32 -17.00 -2.16
CA GLU A 353 -24.67 -17.64 -0.99
C GLU A 353 -23.42 -18.46 -1.39
N SER A 354 -23.26 -18.79 -2.68
CA SER A 354 -22.14 -19.61 -3.17
C SER A 354 -20.79 -18.89 -3.18
N ARG A 355 -20.78 -17.56 -2.95
CA ARG A 355 -19.56 -16.74 -2.97
C ARG A 355 -19.27 -16.03 -1.65
N LYS A 356 -19.47 -16.73 -0.53
CA LYS A 356 -19.05 -16.24 0.78
C LYS A 356 -17.54 -15.97 0.79
N ILE A 357 -17.15 -14.74 1.10
CA ILE A 357 -15.75 -14.36 1.28
C ILE A 357 -15.37 -14.66 2.71
N VAL A 358 -14.25 -15.32 2.92
CA VAL A 358 -13.78 -15.74 4.25
C VAL A 358 -12.28 -15.52 4.36
N HIS A 359 -11.87 -14.70 5.32
CA HIS A 359 -10.47 -14.47 5.65
C HIS A 359 -10.27 -14.46 7.17
N ASP A 360 -9.04 -14.66 7.62
CA ASP A 360 -8.70 -14.56 9.04
C ASP A 360 -8.96 -13.12 9.53
N LEU A 361 -9.49 -12.96 10.74
CA LEU A 361 -9.95 -11.67 11.26
C LEU A 361 -8.85 -10.61 11.24
N HIS A 362 -7.65 -10.97 11.71
CA HIS A 362 -6.51 -10.07 11.78
C HIS A 362 -6.09 -9.50 10.41
N LYS A 363 -6.46 -10.16 9.30
CA LYS A 363 -6.17 -9.66 7.94
C LYS A 363 -7.06 -8.47 7.55
N TYR A 364 -8.16 -8.26 8.24
CA TYR A 364 -9.02 -7.09 8.03
C TYR A 364 -8.58 -5.88 8.84
N PHE A 365 -7.63 -6.03 9.76
CA PHE A 365 -7.18 -4.93 10.61
C PHE A 365 -6.29 -3.98 9.82
N HIS A 366 -6.58 -2.69 9.97
CA HIS A 366 -5.71 -1.59 9.59
C HIS A 366 -5.61 -0.68 10.82
N GLY A 367 -4.44 -0.17 11.16
CA GLY A 367 -4.33 0.59 12.40
C GLY A 367 -2.91 0.97 12.75
N GLN A 368 -2.77 1.60 13.92
CA GLN A 368 -1.49 2.11 14.41
C GLN A 368 -1.08 1.39 15.69
N VAL A 369 0.21 1.09 15.80
CA VAL A 369 0.84 0.55 17.00
C VAL A 369 2.08 1.36 17.35
N ILE A 370 2.29 1.60 18.64
CA ILE A 370 3.54 2.14 19.16
C ILE A 370 4.32 1.00 19.83
N LEU A 371 5.54 0.74 19.37
CA LEU A 371 6.41 -0.30 19.91
C LEU A 371 7.85 0.25 19.95
N ASP A 372 8.51 0.15 21.11
CA ASP A 372 9.87 0.67 21.32
C ASP A 372 10.03 2.17 20.98
N ASN A 373 9.02 2.99 21.31
CA ASN A 373 8.92 4.43 20.96
C ASN A 373 8.90 4.74 19.45
N GLU A 374 8.71 3.74 18.60
CA GLU A 374 8.48 3.93 17.16
C GLU A 374 7.01 3.67 16.81
N THR A 375 6.51 4.41 15.83
CA THR A 375 5.14 4.27 15.32
C THR A 375 5.11 3.40 14.07
N TYR A 376 4.21 2.43 14.08
CA TYR A 376 4.00 1.47 13.00
C TYR A 376 2.54 1.48 12.56
N PHE A 377 2.32 1.27 11.27
CA PHE A 377 1.01 1.27 10.63
C PHE A 377 0.78 -0.06 9.94
N LEU A 378 -0.31 -0.74 10.25
CA LEU A 378 -0.78 -1.91 9.52
C LEU A 378 -1.71 -1.44 8.41
N LEU A 379 -1.34 -1.67 7.15
CA LEU A 379 -2.14 -1.30 5.98
C LEU A 379 -2.09 -2.42 4.94
N ASP A 380 -3.26 -2.93 4.55
CA ASP A 380 -3.39 -4.01 3.57
C ASP A 380 -2.52 -5.24 3.86
N LYS A 381 -2.50 -5.69 5.12
CA LYS A 381 -1.69 -6.81 5.66
C LYS A 381 -0.18 -6.53 5.79
N VAL A 382 0.29 -5.35 5.39
CA VAL A 382 1.72 -4.98 5.46
C VAL A 382 1.92 -4.00 6.62
N TRP A 383 2.90 -4.28 7.47
CA TRP A 383 3.36 -3.35 8.49
C TRP A 383 4.33 -2.35 7.89
N TYR A 384 4.11 -1.08 8.15
CA TYR A 384 4.97 0.01 7.75
C TYR A 384 5.51 0.72 8.98
N ARG A 385 6.79 1.07 8.98
CA ARG A 385 7.38 1.98 9.95
C ARG A 385 7.34 3.39 9.39
N SER A 386 6.86 4.35 10.17
CA SER A 386 7.13 5.77 9.89
C SER A 386 8.61 6.03 10.17
N GLN A 387 9.37 6.53 9.20
CA GLN A 387 10.73 6.97 9.52
C GLN A 387 10.65 8.06 10.60
N GLY A 388 11.39 7.91 11.71
CA GLY A 388 11.33 8.80 12.86
C GLY A 388 11.68 10.26 12.55
N ALA A 389 12.39 10.50 11.44
CA ALA A 389 12.62 11.84 10.91
C ALA A 389 11.44 12.36 10.08
N PHE A 390 10.34 11.66 9.84
CA PHE A 390 9.26 12.15 8.98
C PHE A 390 8.62 13.42 9.55
N LEU A 391 8.32 13.46 10.85
CA LEU A 391 7.79 14.66 11.51
C LEU A 391 8.84 15.77 11.61
N ASP A 392 10.09 15.43 11.88
CA ASP A 392 11.19 16.39 11.94
C ASP A 392 11.56 16.94 10.56
N ASN A 393 11.48 16.11 9.52
CA ASN A 393 11.65 16.46 8.12
C ASN A 393 10.45 17.29 7.66
N LEU A 394 9.22 16.93 7.98
CA LEU A 394 8.03 17.74 7.69
C LEU A 394 8.15 19.12 8.35
N ARG A 395 8.60 19.16 9.61
CA ARG A 395 8.89 20.41 10.31
C ARG A 395 10.01 21.18 9.63
N SER A 396 11.08 20.51 9.20
CA SER A 396 12.21 21.13 8.51
C SER A 396 11.80 21.66 7.13
N ASP A 397 11.07 20.88 6.33
CA ASP A 397 10.56 21.21 5.01
C ASP A 397 9.57 22.37 5.12
N PHE A 398 8.64 22.34 6.08
CA PHE A 398 7.75 23.46 6.35
C PHE A 398 8.55 24.72 6.68
N ILE A 399 9.57 24.60 7.54
CA ILE A 399 10.42 25.74 7.88
C ILE A 399 11.21 26.23 6.65
N GLU A 400 11.70 25.32 5.83
CA GLU A 400 12.50 25.61 4.65
C GLU A 400 11.66 26.28 3.56
N GLU A 401 10.55 25.68 3.17
CA GLU A 401 9.62 26.19 2.15
C GLU A 401 8.92 27.48 2.61
N THR A 402 8.53 27.57 3.89
CA THR A 402 7.74 28.71 4.39
C THR A 402 8.63 29.87 4.84
N PHE A 403 9.74 29.60 5.55
CA PHE A 403 10.57 30.64 6.18
C PHE A 403 11.97 30.80 5.58
N ARG A 404 12.46 29.88 4.75
CA ARG A 404 13.81 29.96 4.15
C ARG A 404 13.83 29.98 2.62
N ALA A 405 12.67 29.91 1.96
CA ALA A 405 12.57 30.08 0.51
C ALA A 405 13.15 31.44 0.07
N SER A 406 13.48 31.55 -1.22
CA SER A 406 14.01 32.79 -1.83
C SER A 406 13.08 34.01 -1.62
N ASN A 407 11.78 33.78 -1.40
CA ASN A 407 10.81 34.73 -0.86
C ASN A 407 10.13 34.12 0.38
N PRO A 408 10.72 34.22 1.56
CA PRO A 408 10.14 33.62 2.74
C PRO A 408 8.94 34.46 3.22
N ILE A 409 7.93 33.80 3.79
CA ILE A 409 6.83 34.46 4.51
C ILE A 409 7.43 34.97 5.83
N LEU A 410 8.14 36.08 5.75
CA LEU A 410 8.76 36.72 6.89
C LEU A 410 7.70 37.57 7.59
N ILE A 411 7.07 36.96 8.60
CA ILE A 411 6.29 37.66 9.66
C ILE A 411 7.06 38.90 10.15
N LYS A 412 8.40 38.80 10.26
CA LYS A 412 9.30 39.89 10.69
C LYS A 412 9.46 41.07 9.70
N LYS A 413 8.94 40.98 8.47
CA LYS A 413 9.10 42.04 7.46
C LYS A 413 7.80 42.73 7.07
N ILE A 414 6.65 42.33 7.63
CA ILE A 414 5.40 43.05 7.40
C ILE A 414 5.46 44.34 8.25
N PRO A 415 5.56 45.54 7.64
CA PRO A 415 5.64 46.78 8.39
C PRO A 415 4.40 46.94 9.26
N GLY A 416 4.58 47.18 10.56
CA GLY A 416 3.46 47.35 11.49
C GLY A 416 2.93 46.06 12.11
N LEU A 417 3.50 44.88 11.81
CA LEU A 417 3.15 43.66 12.53
C LEU A 417 3.73 43.70 13.96
N LEU A 418 2.85 43.57 14.95
CA LEU A 418 3.16 43.49 16.37
C LEU A 418 3.71 42.09 16.70
N GLU A 419 4.60 42.01 17.69
CA GLU A 419 4.99 40.72 18.24
C GLU A 419 3.84 40.09 19.03
N TRP A 420 3.60 38.79 18.80
CA TRP A 420 2.60 38.05 19.54
C TRP A 420 2.93 38.06 21.02
N SER A 421 2.06 38.68 21.81
CA SER A 421 2.24 38.83 23.25
C SER A 421 0.93 38.75 24.03
N ASP A 422 -0.17 38.34 23.38
CA ASP A 422 -1.43 38.05 24.07
C ASP A 422 -1.54 36.58 24.43
N ASP A 423 -2.32 36.32 25.46
CA ASP A 423 -2.67 34.97 25.92
C ASP A 423 -3.66 34.27 24.98
N ASP A 424 -4.37 35.02 24.13
CA ASP A 424 -5.31 34.49 23.14
C ASP A 424 -5.24 35.21 21.78
N GLU A 425 -5.79 34.53 20.77
CA GLU A 425 -5.78 34.97 19.37
C GLU A 425 -6.66 36.20 19.12
N ASP A 426 -7.83 36.27 19.74
CA ASP A 426 -8.74 37.42 19.60
C ASP A 426 -8.09 38.71 20.10
N GLY A 427 -7.41 38.65 21.26
CA GLY A 427 -6.63 39.75 21.81
C GLY A 427 -5.56 40.23 20.84
N PHE A 428 -4.80 39.30 20.25
CA PHE A 428 -3.76 39.64 19.28
C PHE A 428 -4.32 40.29 18.04
N ASN A 429 -5.36 39.69 17.45
CA ASN A 429 -5.95 40.17 16.22
C ASN A 429 -6.54 41.58 16.36
N ARG A 430 -7.17 41.89 17.51
CA ARG A 430 -7.66 43.24 17.81
C ARG A 430 -6.54 44.26 17.96
N ARG A 431 -5.45 43.92 18.66
CA ARG A 431 -4.31 44.82 18.83
C ARG A 431 -3.60 45.05 17.51
N GLN A 432 -3.42 44.01 16.72
CA GLN A 432 -2.82 44.10 15.39
C GLN A 432 -3.64 45.00 14.47
N ALA A 433 -4.97 44.90 14.48
CA ALA A 433 -5.84 45.77 13.69
C ALA A 433 -5.87 47.24 14.14
N ALA A 434 -5.30 47.59 15.29
CA ALA A 434 -5.06 48.97 15.66
C ALA A 434 -3.86 49.58 14.90
N THR A 435 -3.01 48.75 14.30
CA THR A 435 -1.93 49.23 13.44
C THR A 435 -2.46 49.60 12.05
N PRO A 436 -1.92 50.64 11.40
CA PRO A 436 -2.33 51.01 10.06
C PRO A 436 -2.21 49.85 9.09
N ASP A 437 -3.17 49.75 8.18
CA ASP A 437 -3.19 48.75 7.10
C ASP A 437 -3.46 47.31 7.53
N PHE A 438 -3.84 47.09 8.79
CA PHE A 438 -4.38 45.81 9.26
C PHE A 438 -5.87 45.92 9.54
N TYR A 439 -6.62 44.89 9.15
CA TYR A 439 -8.06 44.79 9.34
C TYR A 439 -8.39 43.51 10.09
N TYR A 440 -9.21 43.63 11.13
CA TYR A 440 -9.72 42.52 11.92
C TYR A 440 -11.04 42.01 11.32
N GLY A 441 -11.10 40.72 10.99
CA GLY A 441 -12.17 40.12 10.20
C GLY A 441 -12.95 38.98 10.88
N ASP A 442 -12.69 38.73 12.16
CA ASP A 442 -13.32 37.72 13.06
C ASP A 442 -14.86 37.81 13.19
N LYS A 443 -15.48 38.76 12.45
CA LYS A 443 -16.94 38.95 12.34
C LYS A 443 -17.41 39.28 10.92
N ILE A 444 -16.54 39.13 9.92
CA ILE A 444 -16.85 39.39 8.51
C ILE A 444 -17.11 38.06 7.84
N PHE A 445 -18.39 37.79 7.57
CA PHE A 445 -18.82 36.53 6.99
C PHE A 445 -19.30 36.71 5.56
N ALA A 446 -18.83 35.88 4.64
CA ALA A 446 -19.53 35.62 3.39
C ALA A 446 -20.74 34.73 3.67
N VAL A 447 -21.92 35.21 3.30
CA VAL A 447 -23.17 34.46 3.41
C VAL A 447 -23.44 33.77 2.08
N SER A 448 -23.51 32.44 2.11
CA SER A 448 -23.92 31.62 0.97
C SER A 448 -25.13 30.77 1.32
N GLN A 449 -25.74 30.12 0.32
CA GLN A 449 -26.79 29.13 0.55
C GLN A 449 -26.33 27.92 1.40
N ARG A 450 -25.02 27.76 1.61
CA ARG A 450 -24.41 26.68 2.40
C ARG A 450 -23.97 27.12 3.81
N GLY A 451 -24.26 28.36 4.21
CA GLY A 451 -23.92 28.89 5.53
C GLY A 451 -23.07 30.16 5.47
N LYS A 452 -22.60 30.57 6.65
CA LYS A 452 -21.71 31.72 6.85
C LYS A 452 -20.27 31.22 6.95
N ILE A 453 -19.39 31.73 6.10
CA ILE A 453 -17.95 31.45 6.15
C ILE A 453 -17.26 32.75 6.52
N GLU A 454 -16.47 32.72 7.57
CA GLU A 454 -15.62 33.84 7.95
C GLU A 454 -14.55 34.06 6.90
N LEU A 455 -14.30 35.32 6.53
CA LEU A 455 -13.43 35.63 5.39
C LEU A 455 -11.94 35.69 5.74
N PHE A 456 -11.58 36.18 6.93
CA PHE A 456 -10.19 36.30 7.40
C PHE A 456 -10.17 36.73 8.87
N ASP A 457 -9.18 36.30 9.65
CA ASP A 457 -8.95 36.82 11.01
C ASP A 457 -8.29 38.20 11.00
N LEU A 458 -7.21 38.31 10.22
CA LEU A 458 -6.41 39.52 10.01
C LEU A 458 -6.04 39.68 8.54
N LEU A 459 -6.28 40.85 7.98
CA LEU A 459 -5.89 41.21 6.61
C LEU A 459 -4.92 42.40 6.65
N SER A 460 -3.72 42.23 6.10
CA SER A 460 -2.78 43.33 5.87
C SER A 460 -2.90 43.84 4.43
N VAL A 461 -2.99 45.16 4.24
CA VAL A 461 -3.10 45.81 2.93
C VAL A 461 -1.80 46.51 2.58
N ASP A 462 -1.06 45.99 1.61
CA ASP A 462 0.12 46.68 1.11
C ASP A 462 -0.29 47.90 0.28
N ARG A 463 -0.06 49.11 0.82
CA ARG A 463 -0.30 50.37 0.08
C ARG A 463 0.76 50.67 -0.98
N LYS A 464 1.79 49.83 -1.15
CA LYS A 464 2.75 49.98 -2.25
C LYS A 464 2.18 49.47 -3.57
N THR A 465 1.32 50.29 -4.16
CA THR A 465 1.38 50.75 -5.56
C THR A 465 0.10 51.52 -5.82
N GLY A 466 0.17 52.84 -5.60
CA GLY A 466 -0.73 53.72 -6.32
C GLY A 466 -0.54 53.42 -7.81
N PHE A 467 -1.58 52.91 -8.46
CA PHE A 467 -1.71 53.11 -9.90
C PHE A 467 -1.75 54.62 -10.11
N SER A 468 -0.60 55.20 -10.47
CA SER A 468 -0.59 56.50 -11.12
C SER A 468 -1.44 56.34 -12.38
N THR A 469 -2.57 57.03 -12.41
CA THR A 469 -3.36 57.21 -13.63
C THR A 469 -2.60 58.07 -14.62
#